data_AF-B7P995-F1
#
_entry.id   AF-B7P995-F1
#
_cell.length_a   1.000
_cell.length_b   1.000
_cell.length_c   1.000
_cell.angle_alpha   90.00
_cell.angle_beta   90.00
_cell.angle_gamma   90.00
#
_symmetry.space_group_name_H-M   'P 1'
#
loop_
_entity.id
_entity.type
_entity.pdbx_description
1 polymer ?
#
loop_
_entity_poly.entity_id
_entity_poly.type
_entity_poly.pdbx_seq_one_letter_code
_entity_poly.pdbx_strand_id
1 'polypeptide(L)'
;MSATSAFLFNVYATQADNSFVRTSELIRWLELVDAIDALLLLKPSEPVVITLQPEPYLQLENGEESVLRLTCRASSFPPPKYEWYFNGKPLISRIQAGPVLELFNLTTDHSGTYKCRAWNACGSESFSNDCQVVVTPCRRKLVNNPPTLYATDKVALLISNANYEHDEKLFLTENDVESLAKSLAALNFRILAFKDLGKRDIINAVRTFCYFLQNGTYSLFYYAGHGFKCCGKDYIQSIDCSNECSVEDCVCFQDVIACIKSTPSSFNLIMWDACRDCRETSLDSRTSIVQTDPPHGSLRARRSSVVVYATSPYNSAVEVKGHQNGLFMEHLKRHVGRTVPVHEAIRCTLRDFESHALSDWQIPVVKYDIAGDHSLCDAILDGPGYRGNETLWNFVSTLPPDEEFRVTETGLRLRVTFSCDREVFCNSMLVTASLLPPVPSIHIDLQTLVCDGARAVNLSTAVLRVSGLQTLVSPLRLSVVLRDWESKNVVYLRNLHCGHPLVAAWKLRNTG
;
A
#
# COMPACT_ATOMS: atom_id res chain seq x y z
N MET A 1 -47.77 29.17 42.10
CA MET A 1 -46.58 29.94 41.66
C MET A 1 -45.34 29.12 42.01
N SER A 2 -44.68 28.52 41.03
CA SER A 2 -43.21 28.32 41.09
C SER A 2 -42.72 28.18 39.66
N ALA A 3 -42.03 29.22 39.20
CA ALA A 3 -41.41 29.28 37.90
C ALA A 3 -40.08 28.52 37.93
N THR A 4 -39.89 27.56 37.02
CA THR A 4 -38.57 27.07 36.62
C THR A 4 -38.29 27.60 35.23
N SER A 5 -37.49 28.66 35.18
CA SER A 5 -36.95 29.29 33.98
C SER A 5 -36.03 28.31 33.25
N ALA A 6 -36.45 27.83 32.08
CA ALA A 6 -35.57 27.18 31.13
C ALA A 6 -34.88 28.26 30.29
N PHE A 7 -33.59 28.48 30.52
CA PHE A 7 -32.78 29.35 29.66
C PHE A 7 -32.56 28.65 28.32
N LEU A 8 -33.33 29.04 27.30
CA LEU A 8 -33.05 28.75 25.89
C LEU A 8 -31.95 29.71 25.42
N PHE A 9 -30.71 29.24 25.32
CA PHE A 9 -29.67 29.95 24.59
C PHE A 9 -29.90 29.75 23.09
N ASN A 10 -30.34 30.80 22.39
CA ASN A 10 -30.25 30.86 20.94
C ASN A 10 -28.81 31.23 20.56
N VAL A 11 -28.07 30.30 19.96
CA VAL A 11 -26.75 30.59 19.38
C VAL A 11 -26.95 31.05 17.94
N TYR A 12 -26.50 32.27 17.63
CA TYR A 12 -26.61 32.87 16.31
C TYR A 12 -25.26 32.74 15.57
N ALA A 13 -25.26 32.04 14.43
CA ALA A 13 -24.15 32.05 13.48
C ALA A 13 -24.66 32.65 12.16
N THR A 14 -24.10 33.78 11.73
CA THR A 14 -24.47 34.46 10.48
C THR A 14 -23.53 34.03 9.35
N GLN A 15 -24.07 33.43 8.29
CA GLN A 15 -23.43 33.42 6.97
C GLN A 15 -23.70 34.75 6.24
N ALA A 16 -22.89 35.06 5.22
CA ALA A 16 -22.90 36.32 4.47
C ALA A 16 -24.20 36.62 3.69
N ASP A 17 -25.26 35.81 3.82
CA ASP A 17 -26.54 35.95 3.12
C ASP A 17 -27.77 36.08 4.04
N ASN A 18 -27.59 36.20 5.36
CA ASN A 18 -28.68 36.38 6.34
C ASN A 18 -29.70 35.21 6.41
N SER A 19 -29.31 34.00 6.01
CA SER A 19 -30.14 32.79 6.17
C SER A 19 -30.06 32.20 7.59
N PHE A 20 -31.18 31.68 8.10
CA PHE A 20 -31.31 31.12 9.45
C PHE A 20 -31.00 29.61 9.45
N VAL A 21 -29.98 29.18 10.20
CA VAL A 21 -29.66 27.76 10.41
C VAL A 21 -30.42 27.23 11.63
N ARG A 22 -31.09 26.07 11.51
CA ARG A 22 -31.76 25.44 12.65
C ARG A 22 -30.74 24.84 13.61
N THR A 23 -31.00 24.84 14.92
CA THR A 23 -30.11 24.21 15.92
C THR A 23 -29.79 22.75 15.59
N SER A 24 -30.76 21.99 15.05
CA SER A 24 -30.55 20.61 14.59
C SER A 24 -29.56 20.49 13.44
N GLU A 25 -29.52 21.49 12.57
CA GLU A 25 -28.61 21.55 11.42
C GLU A 25 -27.21 21.94 11.90
N LEU A 26 -27.10 22.95 12.78
CA LEU A 26 -25.83 23.30 13.43
C LEU A 26 -25.25 22.12 14.23
N ILE A 27 -26.06 21.38 14.99
CA ILE A 27 -25.60 20.16 15.69
C ILE A 27 -25.03 19.15 14.68
N ARG A 28 -25.72 18.93 13.55
CA ARG A 28 -25.24 18.00 12.52
C ARG A 28 -23.90 18.46 11.90
N TRP A 29 -23.74 19.77 11.66
CA TRP A 29 -22.46 20.34 11.21
C TRP A 29 -21.35 20.15 12.25
N LEU A 30 -21.65 20.39 13.53
CA LEU A 30 -20.69 20.22 14.62
C LEU A 30 -20.32 18.75 14.87
N GLU A 31 -21.26 17.81 14.68
CA GLU A 31 -21.00 16.35 14.69
C GLU A 31 -20.09 15.93 13.53
N LEU A 32 -20.22 16.58 12.36
CA LEU A 32 -19.38 16.34 11.18
C LEU A 32 -17.94 16.81 11.35
N VAL A 33 -17.70 17.89 12.10
CA VAL A 33 -16.36 18.44 12.36
C VAL A 33 -15.77 18.04 13.72
N ASP A 34 -16.42 17.09 14.42
CA ASP A 34 -16.06 16.61 15.76
C ASP A 34 -15.80 17.74 16.78
N ALA A 35 -16.60 18.81 16.71
CA ALA A 35 -16.50 19.96 17.60
C ALA A 35 -17.18 19.66 18.96
N ILE A 36 -16.61 18.71 19.70
CA ILE A 36 -17.17 18.14 20.92
C ILE A 36 -17.53 19.24 21.93
N ASP A 37 -16.66 20.21 22.19
CA ASP A 37 -16.91 21.28 23.16
C ASP A 37 -18.14 22.13 22.83
N ALA A 38 -18.41 22.38 21.55
CA ALA A 38 -19.61 23.09 21.11
C ALA A 38 -20.85 22.19 21.19
N LEU A 39 -20.72 20.90 20.86
CA LEU A 39 -21.80 19.92 21.00
C LEU A 39 -22.22 19.73 22.47
N LEU A 40 -21.28 19.81 23.43
CA LEU A 40 -21.57 19.73 24.87
C LEU A 40 -22.60 20.77 25.33
N LEU A 41 -22.66 21.91 24.65
CA LEU A 41 -23.57 23.01 24.96
C LEU A 41 -24.92 22.90 24.26
N LEU A 42 -24.98 22.16 23.14
CA LEU A 42 -26.12 22.16 22.23
C LEU A 42 -26.91 20.85 22.21
N LYS A 43 -26.26 19.72 22.51
CA LYS A 43 -26.86 18.39 22.48
C LYS A 43 -27.09 17.88 23.91
N PRO A 44 -28.27 17.32 24.22
CA PRO A 44 -28.51 16.69 25.51
C PRO A 44 -27.56 15.50 25.69
N SER A 45 -27.05 15.29 26.91
CA SER A 45 -26.21 14.14 27.21
C SER A 45 -26.99 12.83 27.02
N GLU A 46 -26.40 11.89 26.30
CA GLU A 46 -26.89 10.52 26.17
C GLU A 46 -26.12 9.61 27.14
N PRO A 47 -26.82 8.74 27.87
CA PRO A 47 -26.19 7.85 28.83
C PRO A 47 -25.26 6.85 28.14
N VAL A 48 -24.26 6.37 28.87
CA VAL A 48 -23.37 5.31 28.39
C VAL A 48 -24.09 3.98 28.35
N VAL A 49 -24.23 3.43 27.14
CA VAL A 49 -24.82 2.11 26.90
C VAL A 49 -23.81 1.23 26.18
N ILE A 50 -23.46 0.09 26.78
CA ILE A 50 -22.60 -0.89 26.12
C ILE A 50 -23.40 -1.59 25.02
N THR A 51 -22.96 -1.39 23.77
CA THR A 51 -23.58 -1.93 22.56
C THR A 51 -22.90 -3.23 22.10
N LEU A 52 -21.66 -3.47 22.52
CA LEU A 52 -20.94 -4.71 22.24
C LEU A 52 -20.24 -5.19 23.51
N GLN A 53 -20.62 -6.38 23.97
CA GLN A 53 -20.03 -7.05 25.12
C GLN A 53 -18.80 -7.87 24.70
N PRO A 54 -17.81 -8.05 25.59
CA PRO A 54 -16.75 -9.03 25.37
C PRO A 54 -17.32 -10.45 25.42
N GLU A 55 -16.63 -11.39 24.79
CA GLU A 55 -16.96 -12.82 24.89
C GLU A 55 -16.94 -13.26 26.37
N PRO A 56 -17.92 -14.04 26.85
CA PRO A 56 -18.05 -14.37 28.27
C PRO A 56 -16.94 -15.31 28.77
N TYR A 57 -16.34 -16.10 27.88
CA TYR A 57 -15.27 -17.03 28.20
C TYR A 57 -14.30 -17.14 27.02
N LEU A 58 -12.99 -17.09 27.31
CA LEU A 58 -11.94 -17.32 26.34
C LEU A 58 -10.89 -18.25 26.93
N GLN A 59 -10.55 -19.29 26.17
CA GLN A 59 -9.45 -20.18 26.50
C GLN A 59 -8.33 -20.01 25.47
N LEU A 60 -7.13 -19.72 25.95
CA LEU A 60 -5.95 -19.45 25.13
C LEU A 60 -4.80 -20.32 25.62
N GLU A 61 -3.82 -20.55 24.75
CA GLU A 61 -2.56 -21.21 25.13
C GLU A 61 -1.48 -20.15 25.40
N ASN A 62 -0.61 -20.42 26.38
CA ASN A 62 0.55 -19.56 26.61
C ASN A 62 1.58 -19.66 25.47
N GLY A 63 2.28 -18.57 25.17
CA GLY A 63 3.32 -18.57 24.14
C GLY A 63 3.82 -17.19 23.75
N GLU A 64 5.02 -17.14 23.18
CA GLU A 64 5.69 -15.89 22.74
C GLU A 64 4.94 -15.16 21.60
N GLU A 65 3.96 -15.81 20.96
CA GLU A 65 3.12 -15.23 19.90
C GLU A 65 1.62 -15.19 20.28
N SER A 66 1.28 -15.54 21.53
CA SER A 66 -0.11 -15.57 21.98
C SER A 66 -0.67 -14.16 22.22
N VAL A 67 -1.90 -13.92 21.77
CA VAL A 67 -2.58 -12.62 21.89
C VAL A 67 -3.98 -12.81 22.49
N LEU A 68 -4.25 -12.10 23.59
CA LEU A 68 -5.61 -11.94 24.13
C LEU A 68 -6.19 -10.66 23.55
N ARG A 69 -7.35 -10.74 22.91
CA ARG A 69 -8.07 -9.59 22.36
C ARG A 69 -9.51 -9.55 22.87
N LEU A 70 -9.83 -8.57 23.71
CA LEU A 70 -11.18 -8.31 24.21
C LEU A 70 -11.73 -7.05 23.57
N THR A 71 -13.02 -7.04 23.22
CA THR A 71 -13.68 -5.86 22.64
C THR A 71 -14.89 -5.50 23.48
N CYS A 72 -15.01 -4.22 23.84
CA CYS A 72 -16.16 -3.63 24.50
C CYS A 72 -16.46 -2.29 23.83
N ARG A 73 -17.65 -2.12 23.24
CA ARG A 73 -18.05 -0.83 22.65
C ARG A 73 -19.24 -0.27 23.39
N ALA A 74 -19.21 1.03 23.64
CA ALA A 74 -20.28 1.79 24.22
C ALA A 74 -20.71 2.95 23.30
N SER A 75 -21.99 3.29 23.37
CA SER A 75 -22.58 4.48 22.74
C SER A 75 -22.91 5.48 23.84
N SER A 76 -22.51 6.74 23.67
CA SER A 76 -22.87 7.85 24.56
C SER A 76 -22.61 9.19 23.92
N PHE A 77 -23.21 10.23 24.49
CA PHE A 77 -22.84 11.61 24.23
C PHE A 77 -22.70 12.33 25.59
N PRO A 78 -21.54 12.88 25.96
CA PRO A 78 -20.29 12.98 25.20
C PRO A 78 -19.66 11.61 24.93
N PRO A 79 -18.69 11.48 24.01
CA PRO A 79 -18.09 10.20 23.67
C PRO A 79 -17.53 9.44 24.90
N PRO A 80 -17.63 8.11 24.93
CA PRO A 80 -17.23 7.32 26.09
C PRO A 80 -15.71 7.15 26.13
N LYS A 81 -15.16 7.18 27.34
CA LYS A 81 -13.80 6.75 27.71
C LYS A 81 -13.87 5.35 28.30
N TYR A 82 -12.78 4.60 28.19
CA TYR A 82 -12.72 3.19 28.61
C TYR A 82 -11.61 2.95 29.61
N GLU A 83 -11.81 1.94 30.46
CA GLU A 83 -10.83 1.43 31.42
C GLU A 83 -11.08 -0.06 31.60
N TRP A 84 -10.03 -0.86 31.50
CA TRP A 84 -10.12 -2.31 31.68
C TRP A 84 -9.68 -2.72 33.08
N TYR A 85 -10.40 -3.67 33.64
CA TYR A 85 -10.15 -4.26 34.94
C TYR A 85 -9.73 -5.71 34.75
N PHE A 86 -8.70 -6.13 35.48
CA PHE A 86 -8.27 -7.51 35.61
C PHE A 86 -8.38 -7.94 37.06
N ASN A 87 -9.16 -8.98 37.33
CA ASN A 87 -9.45 -9.48 38.68
C ASN A 87 -9.88 -8.36 39.64
N GLY A 88 -10.74 -7.46 39.14
CA GLY A 88 -11.29 -6.33 39.91
C GLY A 88 -10.34 -5.16 40.14
N LYS A 89 -9.11 -5.19 39.61
CA LYS A 89 -8.15 -4.06 39.68
C LYS A 89 -8.01 -3.38 38.32
N PRO A 90 -7.92 -2.04 38.26
CA PRO A 90 -7.69 -1.34 37.00
C PRO A 90 -6.33 -1.72 36.43
N LEU A 91 -6.27 -1.99 35.14
CA LEU A 91 -5.01 -2.22 34.43
C LEU A 91 -4.36 -0.86 34.14
N ILE A 92 -3.24 -0.58 34.80
CA ILE A 92 -2.58 0.74 34.73
C ILE A 92 -1.64 0.77 33.51
N SER A 93 -2.18 1.15 32.35
CA SER A 93 -1.41 1.49 31.14
C SER A 93 -2.18 2.45 30.25
N ARG A 94 -1.52 3.49 29.71
CA ARG A 94 -2.12 4.44 28.77
C ARG A 94 -2.61 3.78 27.46
N ILE A 95 -2.13 2.58 27.16
CA ILE A 95 -2.44 1.77 25.96
C ILE A 95 -3.84 1.12 26.05
N GLN A 96 -4.46 1.08 27.23
CA GLN A 96 -5.69 0.31 27.50
C GLN A 96 -6.92 1.19 27.79
N ALA A 97 -6.92 2.44 27.31
CA ALA A 97 -8.03 3.39 27.49
C ALA A 97 -9.09 3.34 26.38
N GLY A 98 -9.03 2.32 25.51
CA GLY A 98 -9.89 2.18 24.33
C GLY A 98 -10.90 1.03 24.41
N PRO A 99 -11.77 0.91 23.38
CA PRO A 99 -12.80 -0.13 23.29
C PRO A 99 -12.24 -1.55 23.04
N VAL A 100 -10.92 -1.70 22.86
CA VAL A 100 -10.27 -2.98 22.62
C VAL A 100 -9.07 -3.12 23.57
N LEU A 101 -9.01 -4.23 24.29
CA LEU A 101 -7.85 -4.62 25.10
C LEU A 101 -7.06 -5.70 24.38
N GLU A 102 -5.77 -5.46 24.16
CA GLU A 102 -4.83 -6.45 23.60
C GLU A 102 -3.67 -6.70 24.57
N LEU A 103 -3.46 -7.96 24.95
CA LEU A 103 -2.30 -8.43 25.71
C LEU A 103 -1.51 -9.42 24.86
N PHE A 104 -0.18 -9.30 24.86
CA PHE A 104 0.75 -10.14 24.10
C PHE A 104 1.56 -11.03 25.03
N ASN A 105 2.19 -12.05 24.48
CA ASN A 105 3.10 -12.96 25.19
C ASN A 105 2.44 -13.54 26.45
N LEU A 106 1.25 -14.12 26.28
CA LEU A 106 0.43 -14.53 27.40
C LEU A 106 1.16 -15.59 28.23
N THR A 107 1.32 -15.29 29.51
CA THR A 107 1.60 -16.27 30.56
C THR A 107 0.30 -16.72 31.24
N THR A 108 0.39 -17.78 32.05
CA THR A 108 -0.72 -18.24 32.89
C THR A 108 -1.23 -17.17 33.85
N ASP A 109 -0.41 -16.17 34.18
CA ASP A 109 -0.75 -15.07 35.09
C ASP A 109 -1.76 -14.09 34.49
N HIS A 110 -1.98 -14.13 33.17
CA HIS A 110 -3.05 -13.40 32.52
C HIS A 110 -4.41 -14.13 32.60
N SER A 111 -4.47 -15.31 33.23
CA SER A 111 -5.76 -15.96 33.51
C SER A 111 -6.51 -15.20 34.60
N GLY A 112 -7.79 -14.95 34.38
CA GLY A 112 -8.61 -14.22 35.32
C GLY A 112 -9.84 -13.62 34.68
N THR A 113 -10.52 -12.77 35.44
CA THR A 113 -11.75 -12.12 35.01
C THR A 113 -11.45 -10.72 34.52
N TYR A 114 -11.82 -10.43 33.27
CA TYR A 114 -11.69 -9.13 32.65
C TYR A 114 -13.05 -8.45 32.57
N LYS A 115 -13.07 -7.15 32.86
CA LYS A 115 -14.28 -6.33 32.78
C LYS A 115 -13.92 -4.95 32.26
N CYS A 116 -14.73 -4.41 31.35
CA CYS A 116 -14.57 -3.07 30.83
C CYS A 116 -15.50 -2.11 31.57
N ARG A 117 -14.99 -0.94 31.91
CA ARG A 117 -15.78 0.23 32.33
C ARG A 117 -15.78 1.23 31.21
N ALA A 118 -16.96 1.78 30.89
CA ALA A 118 -17.10 2.91 29.98
C ALA A 118 -17.77 4.08 30.73
N TRP A 119 -17.26 5.30 30.56
CA TRP A 119 -17.85 6.49 31.18
C TRP A 119 -17.75 7.71 30.26
N ASN A 120 -18.61 8.70 30.45
CA ASN A 120 -18.55 9.96 29.70
C ASN A 120 -18.24 11.15 30.62
N ALA A 121 -17.96 12.32 30.01
CA ALA A 121 -17.61 13.54 30.74
C ALA A 121 -18.77 14.09 31.61
N CYS A 122 -20.01 13.68 31.33
CA CYS A 122 -21.18 14.04 32.12
C CYS A 122 -21.41 13.11 33.34
N GLY A 123 -20.51 12.15 33.58
CA GLY A 123 -20.56 11.27 34.74
C GLY A 123 -21.47 10.04 34.57
N SER A 124 -22.02 9.79 33.39
CA SER A 124 -22.70 8.52 33.09
C SER A 124 -21.67 7.42 32.89
N GLU A 125 -21.91 6.24 33.47
CA GLU A 125 -21.03 5.09 33.34
C GLU A 125 -21.79 3.78 33.20
N SER A 126 -21.13 2.79 32.60
CA SER A 126 -21.63 1.43 32.43
C SER A 126 -20.47 0.44 32.45
N PHE A 127 -20.76 -0.81 32.85
CA PHE A 127 -19.78 -1.89 32.93
C PHE A 127 -20.18 -3.05 32.04
N SER A 128 -19.19 -3.65 31.38
CA SER A 128 -19.42 -4.83 30.58
C SER A 128 -19.73 -6.04 31.47
N ASN A 129 -20.23 -7.10 30.83
CA ASN A 129 -20.21 -8.42 31.43
C ASN A 129 -18.77 -8.86 31.69
N ASP A 130 -18.62 -9.75 32.66
CA ASP A 130 -17.34 -10.39 32.97
C ASP A 130 -16.94 -11.34 31.83
N CYS A 131 -15.68 -11.24 31.40
CA CYS A 131 -15.03 -12.17 30.49
C CYS A 131 -14.06 -13.03 31.30
N GLN A 132 -14.31 -14.34 31.37
CA GLN A 132 -13.40 -15.27 32.02
C GLN A 132 -12.34 -15.75 31.04
N VAL A 133 -11.08 -15.39 31.29
CA VAL A 133 -9.95 -15.81 30.47
C VAL A 133 -9.17 -16.91 31.18
N VAL A 134 -8.93 -18.01 30.48
CA VAL A 134 -8.10 -19.12 30.96
C VAL A 134 -6.94 -19.30 30.00
N VAL A 135 -5.74 -18.98 30.44
CA VAL A 135 -4.50 -19.25 29.70
C VAL A 135 -3.93 -20.56 30.20
N THR A 136 -3.99 -21.58 29.35
CA THR A 136 -3.48 -22.91 29.66
C THR A 136 -2.00 -23.06 29.26
N PRO A 137 -1.19 -23.79 30.04
CA PRO A 137 0.16 -24.15 29.62
C PRO A 137 0.09 -25.00 28.36
N CYS A 138 0.79 -24.59 27.31
CA CYS A 138 0.94 -25.37 26.10
C CYS A 138 1.67 -26.69 26.45
N ARG A 139 0.91 -27.78 26.55
CA ARG A 139 1.51 -29.12 26.53
C ARG A 139 1.96 -29.36 25.10
N ARG A 140 3.19 -28.98 24.79
CA ARG A 140 3.86 -29.46 23.57
C ARG A 140 3.84 -30.98 23.59
N LYS A 141 2.82 -31.59 22.95
CA LYS A 141 3.08 -32.83 22.23
C LYS A 141 4.14 -32.42 21.21
N LEU A 142 5.30 -33.05 21.28
CA LEU A 142 6.24 -33.10 20.17
C LEU A 142 5.55 -33.84 19.01
N VAL A 143 4.54 -33.22 18.42
CA VAL A 143 4.15 -33.47 17.04
C VAL A 143 5.00 -32.49 16.28
N ASN A 144 5.92 -33.03 15.49
CA ASN A 144 6.64 -32.49 14.34
C ASN A 144 6.48 -30.97 14.14
N ASN A 145 7.61 -30.26 14.02
CA ASN A 145 7.74 -28.85 13.60
C ASN A 145 6.45 -28.26 13.00
N PRO A 146 6.00 -27.05 13.42
CA PRO A 146 4.86 -26.39 12.79
C PRO A 146 5.04 -26.52 11.27
N PRO A 147 4.02 -26.92 10.50
CA PRO A 147 4.20 -27.19 9.09
C PRO A 147 4.87 -25.97 8.49
N THR A 148 6.12 -26.12 8.06
CA THR A 148 6.87 -25.04 7.43
C THR A 148 6.05 -24.62 6.24
N LEU A 149 5.41 -23.47 6.37
CA LEU A 149 4.69 -22.88 5.26
C LEU A 149 5.73 -22.59 4.18
N TYR A 150 5.32 -22.80 2.95
CA TYR A 150 6.17 -22.62 1.80
C TYR A 150 5.38 -21.89 0.73
N ALA A 151 6.11 -21.23 -0.15
CA ALA A 151 5.58 -20.68 -1.37
C ALA A 151 5.89 -21.64 -2.52
N THR A 152 5.02 -21.74 -3.52
CA THR A 152 5.41 -22.35 -4.80
C THR A 152 6.12 -21.34 -5.70
N ASP A 153 5.89 -20.04 -5.47
CA ASP A 153 6.59 -18.93 -6.11
C ASP A 153 6.33 -17.66 -5.29
N LYS A 154 7.15 -16.63 -5.44
CA LYS A 154 6.98 -15.35 -4.74
C LYS A 154 7.05 -14.22 -5.77
N VAL A 155 5.96 -13.47 -5.90
CA VAL A 155 5.82 -12.45 -6.95
C VAL A 155 5.31 -11.15 -6.33
N ALA A 156 5.94 -10.04 -6.70
CA ALA A 156 5.58 -8.71 -6.22
C ALA A 156 5.24 -7.76 -7.38
N LEU A 157 4.17 -6.99 -7.24
CA LEU A 157 3.84 -5.84 -8.07
C LEU A 157 4.02 -4.58 -7.24
N LEU A 158 4.94 -3.71 -7.66
CA LEU A 158 5.25 -2.44 -7.01
C LEU A 158 4.97 -1.31 -7.99
N ILE A 159 4.19 -0.31 -7.60
CA ILE A 159 3.84 0.82 -8.47
C ILE A 159 4.21 2.11 -7.76
N SER A 160 5.03 2.94 -8.43
CA SER A 160 5.39 4.30 -8.00
C SER A 160 4.80 5.32 -8.96
N ASN A 161 3.80 6.08 -8.56
CA ASN A 161 3.34 7.24 -9.34
C ASN A 161 3.89 8.52 -8.73
N ALA A 162 4.69 9.25 -9.50
CA ALA A 162 5.42 10.43 -9.04
C ALA A 162 5.19 11.65 -9.93
N ASN A 163 5.17 11.45 -11.25
CA ASN A 163 5.13 12.51 -12.26
C ASN A 163 3.71 12.75 -12.80
N TYR A 164 2.83 13.25 -11.94
CA TYR A 164 1.47 13.64 -12.33
C TYR A 164 1.47 14.78 -13.36
N GLU A 165 0.61 14.67 -14.38
CA GLU A 165 0.49 15.69 -15.44
C GLU A 165 -0.22 16.96 -14.94
N HIS A 166 -1.14 16.80 -13.98
CA HIS A 166 -2.08 17.81 -13.54
C HIS A 166 -2.14 17.99 -12.01
N ASP A 167 -1.17 17.47 -11.26
CA ASP A 167 -1.11 17.53 -9.79
C ASP A 167 0.35 17.69 -9.30
N GLU A 168 0.55 17.84 -7.99
CA GLU A 168 1.89 17.94 -7.39
C GLU A 168 2.69 16.66 -7.61
N LYS A 169 3.98 16.83 -7.92
CA LYS A 169 4.90 15.72 -8.11
C LYS A 169 5.42 15.21 -6.77
N LEU A 170 5.54 13.90 -6.65
CA LEU A 170 6.14 13.23 -5.50
C LEU A 170 7.60 12.89 -5.81
N PHE A 171 8.45 12.85 -4.78
CA PHE A 171 9.89 12.74 -4.97
C PHE A 171 10.50 11.48 -4.33
N LEU A 172 9.82 10.86 -3.36
CA LEU A 172 10.35 9.72 -2.60
C LEU A 172 9.72 8.38 -3.02
N THR A 173 8.55 8.39 -3.68
CA THR A 173 7.86 7.16 -4.12
C THR A 173 8.74 6.20 -4.94
N GLU A 174 9.60 6.72 -5.83
CA GLU A 174 10.56 5.88 -6.57
C GLU A 174 11.58 5.21 -5.64
N ASN A 175 12.08 5.93 -4.63
CA ASN A 175 13.03 5.40 -3.64
C ASN A 175 12.38 4.34 -2.76
N ASP A 176 11.10 4.49 -2.47
CA ASP A 176 10.32 3.55 -1.67
C ASP A 176 10.15 2.23 -2.39
N VAL A 177 9.73 2.29 -3.65
CA VAL A 177 9.64 1.12 -4.52
C VAL A 177 11.01 0.47 -4.71
N GLU A 178 12.08 1.25 -4.93
CA GLU A 178 13.44 0.71 -5.06
C GLU A 178 13.90 -0.04 -3.80
N SER A 179 13.67 0.55 -2.63
CA SER A 179 14.09 -0.02 -1.33
C SER A 179 13.34 -1.33 -1.04
N LEU A 180 12.03 -1.33 -1.27
CA LEU A 180 11.20 -2.52 -1.09
C LEU A 180 11.53 -3.60 -2.12
N ALA A 181 11.70 -3.24 -3.40
CA ALA A 181 12.09 -4.15 -4.47
C ALA A 181 13.39 -4.89 -4.15
N LYS A 182 14.44 -4.17 -3.73
CA LYS A 182 15.74 -4.76 -3.36
C LYS A 182 15.61 -5.70 -2.17
N SER A 183 14.83 -5.32 -1.16
CA SER A 183 14.58 -6.16 0.02
C SER A 183 13.82 -7.44 -0.34
N LEU A 184 12.80 -7.35 -1.19
CA LEU A 184 12.01 -8.50 -1.64
C LEU A 184 12.79 -9.41 -2.60
N ALA A 185 13.62 -8.84 -3.48
CA ALA A 185 14.51 -9.61 -4.35
C ALA A 185 15.50 -10.46 -3.53
N ALA A 186 16.03 -9.94 -2.43
CA ALA A 186 16.86 -10.71 -1.49
C ALA A 186 16.11 -11.88 -0.83
N LEU A 187 14.77 -11.83 -0.81
CA LEU A 187 13.90 -12.91 -0.34
C LEU A 187 13.40 -13.81 -1.49
N ASN A 188 14.00 -13.73 -2.67
CA ASN A 188 13.64 -14.48 -3.88
C ASN A 188 12.25 -14.14 -4.45
N PHE A 189 11.75 -12.91 -4.24
CA PHE A 189 10.60 -12.43 -4.99
C PHE A 189 11.00 -12.00 -6.39
N ARG A 190 10.11 -12.28 -7.35
CA ARG A 190 10.15 -11.72 -8.70
C ARG A 190 9.41 -10.39 -8.73
N ILE A 191 10.09 -9.32 -9.14
CA ILE A 191 9.65 -7.95 -8.93
C ILE A 191 9.17 -7.30 -10.24
N LEU A 192 7.86 -7.05 -10.35
CA LEU A 192 7.29 -6.18 -11.37
C LEU A 192 7.18 -4.78 -10.78
N ALA A 193 8.25 -4.00 -10.86
CA ALA A 193 8.22 -2.61 -10.43
C ALA A 193 7.93 -1.68 -11.62
N PHE A 194 6.88 -0.89 -11.50
CA PHE A 194 6.50 0.12 -12.48
C PHE A 194 6.61 1.50 -11.89
N LYS A 195 6.88 2.47 -12.76
CA LYS A 195 6.72 3.88 -12.42
C LYS A 195 5.86 4.64 -13.41
N ASP A 196 5.17 5.66 -12.90
CA ASP A 196 4.42 6.65 -13.67
C ASP A 196 3.42 6.00 -14.63
N LEU A 197 2.42 5.32 -14.06
CA LEU A 197 1.40 4.60 -14.81
C LEU A 197 0.09 5.40 -14.95
N GLY A 198 -0.42 5.45 -16.17
CA GLY A 198 -1.78 5.92 -16.45
C GLY A 198 -2.84 4.89 -16.04
N LYS A 199 -4.12 5.28 -16.04
CA LYS A 199 -5.22 4.41 -15.57
C LYS A 199 -5.22 3.03 -16.23
N ARG A 200 -5.13 3.01 -17.57
CA ARG A 200 -5.16 1.77 -18.35
C ARG A 200 -3.94 0.88 -18.04
N ASP A 201 -2.79 1.49 -17.81
CA ASP A 201 -1.55 0.78 -17.53
C ASP A 201 -1.56 0.18 -16.12
N ILE A 202 -2.14 0.86 -15.12
CA ILE A 202 -2.33 0.29 -13.77
C ILE A 202 -3.19 -0.98 -13.85
N ILE A 203 -4.33 -0.91 -14.57
CA ILE A 203 -5.22 -2.07 -14.74
C ILE A 203 -4.48 -3.23 -15.44
N ASN A 204 -3.70 -2.92 -16.48
CA ASN A 204 -2.92 -3.92 -17.20
C ASN A 204 -1.80 -4.50 -16.34
N ALA A 205 -1.10 -3.69 -15.55
CA ALA A 205 -0.06 -4.14 -14.63
C ALA A 205 -0.63 -5.11 -13.57
N VAL A 206 -1.79 -4.80 -13.00
CA VAL A 206 -2.51 -5.69 -12.07
C VAL A 206 -2.91 -6.99 -12.76
N ARG A 207 -3.42 -6.94 -14.00
CA ARG A 207 -3.76 -8.15 -14.78
C ARG A 207 -2.53 -9.02 -15.08
N THR A 208 -1.42 -8.40 -15.48
CA THR A 208 -0.14 -9.08 -15.72
C THR A 208 0.34 -9.75 -14.44
N PHE A 209 0.31 -9.03 -13.31
CA PHE A 209 0.66 -9.57 -12.00
C PHE A 209 -0.20 -10.77 -11.63
N CYS A 210 -1.53 -10.66 -11.73
CA CYS A 210 -2.45 -11.76 -11.45
C CYS A 210 -2.19 -13.00 -12.32
N TYR A 211 -1.61 -12.84 -13.52
CA TYR A 211 -1.24 -13.97 -14.37
C TYR A 211 -0.13 -14.84 -13.75
N PHE A 212 0.79 -14.23 -13.00
CA PHE A 212 1.85 -14.96 -12.29
C PHE A 212 1.35 -15.62 -10.99
N LEU A 213 0.16 -15.28 -10.51
CA LEU A 213 -0.36 -15.79 -9.24
C LEU A 213 -1.01 -17.16 -9.41
N GLN A 214 -0.17 -18.20 -9.43
CA GLN A 214 -0.61 -19.60 -9.50
C GLN A 214 -0.88 -20.19 -8.10
N ASN A 215 -1.39 -21.42 -8.05
CA ASN A 215 -1.70 -22.09 -6.79
C ASN A 215 -0.46 -22.24 -5.88
N GLY A 216 -0.51 -21.68 -4.68
CA GLY A 216 0.61 -21.68 -3.73
C GLY A 216 1.56 -20.47 -3.83
N THR A 217 1.30 -19.55 -4.76
CA THR A 217 2.13 -18.33 -4.93
C THR A 217 1.89 -17.36 -3.79
N TYR A 218 2.95 -16.73 -3.29
CA TYR A 218 2.84 -15.60 -2.38
C TYR A 218 2.83 -14.33 -3.21
N SER A 219 1.79 -13.54 -3.05
CA SER A 219 1.61 -12.28 -3.77
C SER A 219 1.92 -11.11 -2.84
N LEU A 220 2.63 -10.11 -3.37
CA LEU A 220 2.80 -8.83 -2.72
C LEU A 220 2.43 -7.70 -3.68
N PHE A 221 1.51 -6.84 -3.27
CA PHE A 221 1.16 -5.62 -3.99
C PHE A 221 1.55 -4.41 -3.14
N TYR A 222 2.25 -3.44 -3.72
CA TYR A 222 2.56 -2.16 -3.08
C TYR A 222 2.31 -1.03 -4.07
N TYR A 223 1.55 -0.02 -3.64
CA TYR A 223 1.34 1.22 -4.38
C TYR A 223 1.83 2.39 -3.55
N ALA A 224 2.65 3.26 -4.16
CA ALA A 224 3.06 4.54 -3.61
C ALA A 224 2.72 5.66 -4.60
N GLY A 225 2.00 6.69 -4.13
CA GLY A 225 1.58 7.81 -4.97
C GLY A 225 0.44 8.62 -4.35
N HIS A 226 -0.24 9.42 -5.16
CA HIS A 226 -1.50 10.07 -4.78
C HIS A 226 -2.67 9.07 -4.75
N GLY A 227 -3.59 9.34 -3.84
CA GLY A 227 -4.81 8.58 -3.68
C GLY A 227 -5.81 9.37 -2.86
N PHE A 228 -7.07 9.01 -2.96
CA PHE A 228 -8.14 9.67 -2.22
C PHE A 228 -9.28 8.72 -1.93
N LYS A 229 -10.17 9.17 -1.04
CA LYS A 229 -11.40 8.44 -0.70
C LYS A 229 -12.60 9.16 -1.30
N CYS A 230 -13.48 8.42 -1.97
CA CYS A 230 -14.74 8.92 -2.50
C CYS A 230 -15.83 7.86 -2.36
N CYS A 231 -17.02 8.24 -1.88
CA CYS A 231 -18.18 7.35 -1.69
C CYS A 231 -17.84 6.03 -0.96
N GLY A 232 -17.01 6.11 0.08
CA GLY A 232 -16.59 4.95 0.89
C GLY A 232 -15.50 4.06 0.27
N LYS A 233 -15.11 4.31 -0.99
CA LYS A 233 -14.07 3.56 -1.72
C LYS A 233 -12.76 4.36 -1.80
N ASP A 234 -11.64 3.65 -1.89
CA ASP A 234 -10.31 4.26 -2.02
C ASP A 234 -9.89 4.18 -3.51
N TYR A 235 -9.32 5.26 -4.06
CA TYR A 235 -9.00 5.41 -5.48
C TYR A 235 -7.53 5.76 -5.70
N ILE A 236 -6.88 4.99 -6.58
CA ILE A 236 -5.52 5.25 -7.05
C ILE A 236 -5.61 6.34 -8.09
N GLN A 237 -4.92 7.46 -7.84
CA GLN A 237 -4.78 8.52 -8.83
C GLN A 237 -3.71 8.13 -9.84
N SER A 238 -4.09 8.04 -11.11
CA SER A 238 -3.16 7.81 -12.20
C SER A 238 -2.43 9.09 -12.59
N ILE A 239 -1.28 8.97 -13.26
CA ILE A 239 -0.51 10.16 -13.66
C ILE A 239 -1.21 11.01 -14.73
N ASP A 240 -2.12 10.39 -15.50
CA ASP A 240 -2.90 10.98 -16.58
C ASP A 240 -4.29 11.47 -16.12
N CYS A 241 -4.51 11.58 -14.81
CA CYS A 241 -5.75 12.11 -14.26
C CYS A 241 -5.96 13.56 -14.72
N SER A 242 -7.19 13.92 -15.10
CA SER A 242 -7.53 15.31 -15.42
C SER A 242 -7.34 16.25 -14.23
N ASN A 243 -7.34 17.58 -14.46
CA ASN A 243 -7.25 18.58 -13.39
C ASN A 243 -8.32 18.42 -12.30
N GLU A 244 -9.53 17.98 -12.67
CA GLU A 244 -10.64 17.75 -11.73
C GLU A 244 -10.52 16.40 -11.02
N CYS A 245 -9.70 15.51 -11.58
CA CYS A 245 -9.41 14.15 -11.16
C CYS A 245 -10.65 13.37 -10.67
N SER A 246 -11.55 13.09 -11.61
CA SER A 246 -12.76 12.34 -11.33
C SER A 246 -12.46 10.85 -11.04
N VAL A 247 -13.43 10.15 -10.44
CA VAL A 247 -13.32 8.71 -10.16
C VAL A 247 -13.22 7.89 -11.45
N GLU A 248 -13.72 8.40 -12.58
CA GLU A 248 -13.63 7.81 -13.91
C GLU A 248 -12.22 7.86 -14.50
N ASP A 249 -11.34 8.73 -14.00
CA ASP A 249 -9.93 8.77 -14.38
C ASP A 249 -9.06 7.90 -13.45
N CYS A 250 -9.60 7.46 -12.32
CA CYS A 250 -8.87 6.73 -11.29
C CYS A 250 -9.13 5.22 -11.33
N VAL A 251 -8.35 4.46 -10.54
CA VAL A 251 -8.54 3.02 -10.34
C VAL A 251 -9.05 2.74 -8.93
N CYS A 252 -10.22 2.09 -8.81
CA CYS A 252 -10.78 1.69 -7.53
C CYS A 252 -9.87 0.63 -6.86
N PHE A 253 -9.37 0.92 -5.66
CA PHE A 253 -8.48 0.03 -4.93
C PHE A 253 -9.16 -1.24 -4.47
N GLN A 254 -10.45 -1.15 -4.10
CA GLN A 254 -11.23 -2.34 -3.73
C GLN A 254 -11.31 -3.33 -4.90
N ASP A 255 -11.35 -2.85 -6.15
CA ASP A 255 -11.36 -3.72 -7.33
C ASP A 255 -9.98 -4.39 -7.54
N VAL A 256 -8.89 -3.69 -7.24
CA VAL A 256 -7.53 -4.27 -7.23
C VAL A 256 -7.41 -5.37 -6.17
N ILE A 257 -7.88 -5.11 -4.94
CA ILE A 257 -7.92 -6.10 -3.86
C ILE A 257 -8.73 -7.32 -4.29
N ALA A 258 -9.93 -7.12 -4.83
CA ALA A 258 -10.79 -8.21 -5.28
C ALA A 258 -10.13 -9.04 -6.39
N CYS A 259 -9.50 -8.37 -7.36
CA CYS A 259 -8.77 -9.02 -8.45
C CYS A 259 -7.65 -9.92 -7.91
N ILE A 260 -6.78 -9.41 -7.03
CA ILE A 260 -5.68 -10.19 -6.43
C ILE A 260 -6.23 -11.36 -5.59
N LYS A 261 -7.23 -11.11 -4.73
CA LYS A 261 -7.82 -12.14 -3.87
C LYS A 261 -8.56 -13.24 -4.64
N SER A 262 -9.00 -12.98 -5.86
CA SER A 262 -9.63 -13.97 -6.73
C SER A 262 -8.66 -14.95 -7.37
N THR A 263 -7.35 -14.68 -7.31
CA THR A 263 -6.32 -15.59 -7.83
C THR A 263 -6.12 -16.81 -6.91
N PRO A 264 -5.55 -17.91 -7.40
CA PRO A 264 -5.29 -19.09 -6.58
C PRO A 264 -4.08 -18.96 -5.64
N SER A 265 -3.53 -17.77 -5.43
CA SER A 265 -2.45 -17.52 -4.47
C SER A 265 -2.78 -18.08 -3.07
N SER A 266 -1.76 -18.56 -2.37
CA SER A 266 -1.91 -19.05 -0.98
C SER A 266 -1.82 -17.93 0.03
N PHE A 267 -1.12 -16.84 -0.28
CA PHE A 267 -0.95 -15.69 0.59
C PHE A 267 -0.91 -14.39 -0.22
N ASN A 268 -1.53 -13.33 0.30
CA ASN A 268 -1.58 -12.01 -0.34
C ASN A 268 -1.27 -10.89 0.66
N LEU A 269 -0.16 -10.18 0.47
CA LEU A 269 0.15 -8.94 1.20
C LEU A 269 -0.13 -7.75 0.27
N ILE A 270 -1.10 -6.90 0.62
CA ILE A 270 -1.51 -5.77 -0.21
C ILE A 270 -1.33 -4.48 0.59
N MET A 271 -0.50 -3.57 0.09
CA MET A 271 -0.08 -2.36 0.79
C MET A 271 -0.39 -1.11 -0.04
N TRP A 272 -0.93 -0.10 0.63
CA TRP A 272 -1.33 1.19 0.06
C TRP A 272 -0.60 2.33 0.78
N ASP A 273 0.30 3.01 0.08
CA ASP A 273 1.07 4.15 0.58
C ASP A 273 0.68 5.43 -0.15
N ALA A 274 -0.51 5.92 0.17
CA ALA A 274 -1.08 7.11 -0.41
C ALA A 274 -2.07 7.76 0.56
N CYS A 275 -2.35 9.04 0.33
CA CYS A 275 -3.38 9.77 1.07
C CYS A 275 -4.75 9.10 0.99
N ARG A 276 -5.61 9.41 1.96
CA ARG A 276 -7.00 8.94 2.02
C ARG A 276 -7.97 10.08 2.32
N ASP A 277 -7.60 11.28 1.90
CA ASP A 277 -8.38 12.49 2.06
C ASP A 277 -9.70 12.35 1.31
N CYS A 278 -10.78 12.87 1.88
CA CYS A 278 -12.08 12.82 1.22
C CYS A 278 -12.22 13.95 0.21
N ARG A 279 -12.49 13.59 -1.06
CA ARG A 279 -12.91 14.53 -2.10
C ARG A 279 -14.43 14.36 -2.27
N GLU A 280 -15.22 15.16 -1.57
CA GLU A 280 -16.67 15.20 -1.80
C GLU A 280 -17.00 16.22 -2.89
N THR A 281 -17.54 15.75 -4.02
CA THR A 281 -18.28 16.61 -4.95
C THR A 281 -19.72 16.71 -4.45
N SER A 282 -20.21 17.93 -4.25
CA SER A 282 -21.62 18.18 -3.98
C SER A 282 -22.48 17.70 -5.16
N LEU A 283 -23.55 16.98 -4.81
CA LEU A 283 -24.50 16.29 -5.69
C LEU A 283 -24.03 14.94 -6.28
N ASP A 284 -24.36 13.86 -5.58
CA ASP A 284 -25.31 12.90 -6.18
C ASP A 284 -26.06 12.11 -5.10
N SER A 285 -27.26 12.61 -4.75
CA SER A 285 -28.24 11.92 -3.91
C SER A 285 -28.93 10.79 -4.68
N ARG A 286 -28.16 9.87 -5.28
CA ARG A 286 -28.68 8.65 -5.92
C ARG A 286 -27.67 7.50 -5.85
N THR A 287 -27.53 6.90 -4.67
CA THR A 287 -27.12 5.50 -4.59
C THR A 287 -28.22 4.68 -3.94
N SER A 288 -29.02 4.05 -4.80
CA SER A 288 -29.88 2.93 -4.48
C SER A 288 -29.02 1.85 -3.82
N ILE A 289 -29.35 1.51 -2.57
CA ILE A 289 -28.84 0.29 -1.93
C ILE A 289 -29.44 -0.89 -2.71
N VAL A 290 -28.69 -1.43 -3.65
CA VAL A 290 -28.99 -2.76 -4.19
C VAL A 290 -28.43 -3.77 -3.20
N GLN A 291 -29.29 -4.30 -2.34
CA GLN A 291 -29.05 -5.60 -1.71
C GLN A 291 -29.08 -6.64 -2.83
N THR A 292 -27.90 -7.04 -3.32
CA THR A 292 -27.80 -8.28 -4.09
C THR A 292 -27.57 -9.42 -3.11
N ASP A 293 -28.48 -10.39 -3.12
CA ASP A 293 -28.26 -11.71 -2.53
C ASP A 293 -26.94 -12.32 -3.05
N PRO A 294 -26.24 -13.13 -2.23
CA PRO A 294 -24.99 -13.74 -2.66
C PRO A 294 -25.22 -14.66 -3.87
N PRO A 295 -24.39 -14.60 -4.92
CA PRO A 295 -24.55 -15.47 -6.07
C PRO A 295 -24.45 -16.93 -5.65
N HIS A 296 -25.45 -17.72 -6.05
CA HIS A 296 -25.40 -19.17 -6.00
C HIS A 296 -24.16 -19.66 -6.76
N GLY A 297 -23.23 -20.30 -6.05
CA GLY A 297 -21.93 -20.73 -6.56
C GLY A 297 -20.71 -20.03 -5.98
N SER A 298 -20.82 -19.37 -4.82
CA SER A 298 -19.71 -18.71 -4.12
C SER A 298 -18.53 -19.68 -3.88
N LEU A 299 -17.41 -19.45 -4.59
CA LEU A 299 -16.10 -19.99 -4.22
C LEU A 299 -15.83 -19.60 -2.76
N ARG A 300 -15.48 -20.59 -1.91
CA ARG A 300 -15.09 -20.34 -0.51
C ARG A 300 -14.08 -19.19 -0.47
N ALA A 301 -14.37 -18.15 0.32
CA ALA A 301 -13.43 -17.06 0.55
C ALA A 301 -12.09 -17.65 1.06
N ARG A 302 -11.03 -17.51 0.25
CA ARG A 302 -9.68 -17.93 0.64
C ARG A 302 -9.17 -16.93 1.67
N ARG A 303 -9.10 -17.36 2.92
CA ARG A 303 -8.50 -16.62 4.04
C ARG A 303 -6.98 -16.80 3.94
N SER A 304 -6.27 -15.73 3.59
CA SER A 304 -4.80 -15.54 3.69
C SER A 304 -4.39 -14.23 3.02
N SER A 305 -4.96 -13.12 3.50
CA SER A 305 -4.63 -11.79 3.02
C SER A 305 -4.43 -10.81 4.16
N VAL A 306 -3.44 -9.93 4.00
CA VAL A 306 -3.20 -8.80 4.89
C VAL A 306 -3.25 -7.54 4.05
N VAL A 307 -4.11 -6.60 4.41
CA VAL A 307 -4.22 -5.30 3.73
C VAL A 307 -3.72 -4.22 4.68
N VAL A 308 -2.69 -3.49 4.25
CA VAL A 308 -2.07 -2.40 5.01
C VAL A 308 -2.31 -1.08 4.29
N TYR A 309 -2.75 -0.08 5.04
CA TYR A 309 -2.83 1.31 4.59
C TYR A 309 -1.79 2.10 5.38
N ALA A 310 -0.96 2.88 4.70
CA ALA A 310 0.07 3.71 5.32
C ALA A 310 -0.51 4.83 6.21
N THR A 311 -1.78 5.18 5.99
CA THR A 311 -2.51 6.18 6.79
C THR A 311 -3.98 5.79 6.97
N SER A 312 -4.60 6.35 8.00
CA SER A 312 -6.01 6.14 8.32
C SER A 312 -6.89 6.90 7.33
N PRO A 313 -8.19 6.57 7.20
CA PRO A 313 -9.10 7.38 6.40
C PRO A 313 -9.00 8.86 6.80
N TYR A 314 -9.16 9.77 5.83
CA TYR A 314 -9.16 11.23 6.01
C TYR A 314 -7.82 11.86 6.39
N ASN A 315 -6.73 11.08 6.35
CA ASN A 315 -5.38 11.58 6.59
C ASN A 315 -4.51 11.40 5.35
N SER A 316 -3.48 12.24 5.26
CA SER A 316 -2.49 12.19 4.18
C SER A 316 -1.34 11.23 4.53
N ALA A 317 -0.65 10.71 3.51
CA ALA A 317 0.65 10.07 3.65
C ALA A 317 1.73 11.13 3.42
N VAL A 318 2.82 11.12 4.20
CA VAL A 318 3.77 12.24 4.24
C VAL A 318 5.12 11.86 3.62
N GLU A 319 5.59 12.69 2.69
CA GLU A 319 7.00 12.74 2.28
C GLU A 319 7.72 13.87 3.05
N VAL A 320 8.81 13.53 3.74
CA VAL A 320 9.59 14.50 4.52
C VAL A 320 10.83 14.93 3.74
N LYS A 321 11.00 16.24 3.52
CA LYS A 321 12.18 16.79 2.83
C LYS A 321 13.46 16.40 3.59
N GLY A 322 14.42 15.81 2.86
CA GLY A 322 15.71 15.36 3.41
C GLY A 322 15.73 13.89 3.83
N HIS A 323 14.59 13.20 3.85
CA HIS A 323 14.54 11.75 4.05
C HIS A 323 14.83 11.03 2.73
N GLN A 324 15.33 9.80 2.82
CA GLN A 324 15.56 8.94 1.65
C GLN A 324 14.28 8.23 1.18
N ASN A 325 13.34 8.00 2.09
CA ASN A 325 12.11 7.25 1.85
C ASN A 325 10.91 8.00 2.44
N GLY A 326 9.71 7.70 1.95
CA GLY A 326 8.46 8.08 2.60
C GLY A 326 8.38 7.50 4.02
N LEU A 327 7.61 8.16 4.89
CA LEU A 327 7.62 7.87 6.33
C LEU A 327 7.25 6.41 6.63
N PHE A 328 6.23 5.87 5.97
CA PHE A 328 5.83 4.47 6.15
C PHE A 328 6.94 3.49 5.73
N MET A 329 7.56 3.72 4.57
CA MET A 329 8.64 2.87 4.05
C MET A 329 9.89 2.91 4.92
N GLU A 330 10.21 4.05 5.53
CA GLU A 330 11.36 4.19 6.44
C GLU A 330 11.34 3.20 7.61
N HIS A 331 10.14 2.93 8.13
CA HIS A 331 9.93 1.95 9.20
C HIS A 331 9.74 0.53 8.64
N LEU A 332 8.96 0.37 7.56
CA LEU A 332 8.66 -0.95 6.98
C LEU A 332 9.92 -1.72 6.58
N LYS A 333 10.88 -1.05 5.91
CA LYS A 333 12.10 -1.69 5.39
C LYS A 333 12.95 -2.37 6.47
N ARG A 334 12.81 -1.97 7.74
CA ARG A 334 13.55 -2.56 8.88
C ARG A 334 13.06 -3.97 9.22
N HIS A 335 11.83 -4.32 8.84
CA HIS A 335 11.17 -5.55 9.27
C HIS A 335 10.86 -6.53 8.14
N VAL A 336 10.84 -6.10 6.88
CA VAL A 336 10.52 -6.95 5.70
C VAL A 336 11.41 -8.20 5.60
N GLY A 337 12.71 -8.06 5.91
CA GLY A 337 13.69 -9.16 5.81
C GLY A 337 13.78 -10.07 7.04
N ARG A 338 12.96 -9.85 8.06
CA ARG A 338 13.02 -10.64 9.30
C ARG A 338 12.34 -12.00 9.09
N THR A 339 12.94 -13.06 9.59
CA THR A 339 12.37 -14.42 9.61
C THR A 339 11.32 -14.53 10.72
N VAL A 340 10.24 -13.76 10.56
CA VAL A 340 9.07 -13.74 11.45
C VAL A 340 7.80 -13.80 10.59
N PRO A 341 6.65 -14.16 11.18
CA PRO A 341 5.37 -14.05 10.49
C PRO A 341 5.10 -12.62 10.02
N VAL A 342 4.39 -12.47 8.90
CA VAL A 342 4.07 -11.16 8.32
C VAL A 342 3.31 -10.27 9.30
N HIS A 343 2.41 -10.84 10.10
CA HIS A 343 1.66 -10.08 11.11
C HIS A 343 2.60 -9.44 12.16
N GLU A 344 3.66 -10.14 12.57
CA GLU A 344 4.61 -9.64 13.56
C GLU A 344 5.56 -8.60 12.95
N ALA A 345 6.00 -8.80 11.69
CA ALA A 345 6.79 -7.81 10.96
C ALA A 345 6.04 -6.48 10.81
N ILE A 346 4.74 -6.54 10.47
CA ILE A 346 3.88 -5.36 10.37
C ILE A 346 3.67 -4.74 11.76
N ARG A 347 3.38 -5.52 12.80
CA ARG A 347 3.23 -5.01 14.17
C ARG A 347 4.47 -4.26 14.65
N CYS A 348 5.66 -4.81 14.39
CA CYS A 348 6.93 -4.12 14.70
C CYS A 348 7.07 -2.81 13.92
N THR A 349 6.65 -2.77 12.65
CA THR A 349 6.62 -1.55 11.83
C THR A 349 5.72 -0.48 12.44
N LEU A 350 4.51 -0.85 12.87
CA LEU A 350 3.57 0.07 13.51
C LEU A 350 4.12 0.63 14.83
N ARG A 351 4.72 -0.23 15.66
CA ARG A 351 5.32 0.19 16.93
C ARG A 351 6.47 1.18 16.73
N ASP A 352 7.33 0.94 15.74
CA ASP A 352 8.40 1.89 15.41
C ASP A 352 7.82 3.22 14.95
N PHE A 353 6.73 3.18 14.18
CA PHE A 353 6.03 4.34 13.67
C PHE A 353 5.36 5.16 14.80
N GLU A 354 4.71 4.52 15.79
CA GLU A 354 4.11 5.19 16.97
C GLU A 354 5.12 5.98 17.80
N SER A 355 6.40 5.61 17.75
CA SER A 355 7.47 6.34 18.44
C SER A 355 8.01 7.54 17.65
N HIS A 356 7.56 7.73 16.40
CA HIS A 356 8.04 8.79 15.52
C HIS A 356 7.34 10.12 15.80
N ALA A 357 8.05 11.24 15.67
CA ALA A 357 7.51 12.59 15.93
C ALA A 357 6.34 13.02 15.02
N LEU A 358 6.03 12.24 13.98
CA LEU A 358 4.95 12.49 13.01
C LEU A 358 3.81 11.48 13.16
N SER A 359 3.80 10.69 14.24
CA SER A 359 2.80 9.64 14.48
C SER A 359 1.37 10.18 14.57
N ASP A 360 1.21 11.45 14.93
CA ASP A 360 -0.10 12.11 15.03
C ASP A 360 -0.69 12.50 13.66
N TRP A 361 0.14 12.57 12.61
CA TRP A 361 -0.24 13.07 11.29
C TRP A 361 -0.52 11.97 10.26
N GLN A 362 0.04 10.78 10.48
CA GLN A 362 -0.16 9.63 9.62
C GLN A 362 -0.34 8.43 10.54
N ILE A 363 -1.40 7.63 10.38
CA ILE A 363 -1.69 6.51 11.30
C ILE A 363 -1.93 5.25 10.45
N PRO A 364 -0.96 4.33 10.33
CA PRO A 364 -1.15 3.18 9.47
C PRO A 364 -2.24 2.24 10.01
N VAL A 365 -3.04 1.64 9.12
CA VAL A 365 -4.18 0.78 9.46
C VAL A 365 -4.01 -0.58 8.78
N VAL A 366 -4.24 -1.66 9.53
CA VAL A 366 -4.09 -3.03 9.02
C VAL A 366 -5.39 -3.81 9.15
N LYS A 367 -5.70 -4.60 8.12
CA LYS A 367 -6.79 -5.58 8.11
C LYS A 367 -6.21 -6.97 7.92
N TYR A 368 -6.42 -7.83 8.90
CA TYR A 368 -6.00 -9.22 8.88
C TYR A 368 -7.16 -10.13 8.49
N ASP A 369 -6.96 -10.90 7.43
CA ASP A 369 -7.81 -12.01 7.01
C ASP A 369 -6.88 -13.18 6.66
N ILE A 370 -6.03 -13.57 7.62
CA ILE A 370 -4.95 -14.54 7.46
C ILE A 370 -5.30 -15.90 8.07
N ALA A 371 -4.89 -16.98 7.42
CA ALA A 371 -4.90 -18.32 8.00
C ALA A 371 -3.46 -18.84 8.06
N GLY A 372 -2.90 -18.94 9.26
CA GLY A 372 -1.52 -19.40 9.49
C GLY A 372 -0.46 -18.29 9.46
N ASP A 373 0.75 -18.65 9.90
CA ASP A 373 1.85 -17.72 10.16
C ASP A 373 2.82 -17.59 8.99
N HIS A 374 2.28 -17.19 7.84
CA HIS A 374 3.09 -16.97 6.63
C HIS A 374 4.22 -15.97 6.89
N SER A 375 5.43 -16.29 6.43
CA SER A 375 6.57 -15.37 6.43
C SER A 375 6.99 -15.03 4.99
N LEU A 376 7.47 -13.81 4.77
CA LEU A 376 8.11 -13.46 3.48
C LEU A 376 9.40 -14.28 3.25
N CYS A 377 9.99 -14.80 4.33
CA CYS A 377 11.17 -15.66 4.31
C CYS A 377 10.86 -17.14 4.02
N ASP A 378 9.59 -17.52 3.89
CA ASP A 378 9.21 -18.91 3.59
C ASP A 378 9.88 -19.41 2.31
N ALA A 379 10.32 -20.67 2.33
CA ALA A 379 11.07 -21.26 1.22
C ALA A 379 10.18 -21.43 -0.02
N ILE A 380 10.80 -21.36 -1.20
CA ILE A 380 10.14 -21.69 -2.47
C ILE A 380 10.32 -23.18 -2.75
N LEU A 381 9.21 -23.91 -2.93
CA LEU A 381 9.25 -25.26 -3.47
C LEU A 381 9.22 -25.21 -5.00
N ASP A 382 10.28 -25.71 -5.63
CA ASP A 382 10.32 -25.90 -7.08
C ASP A 382 9.21 -26.87 -7.51
N GLY A 383 8.46 -26.47 -8.53
CA GLY A 383 7.33 -27.21 -9.06
C GLY A 383 6.85 -26.65 -10.39
N PRO A 384 5.82 -27.26 -10.99
CA PRO A 384 5.31 -26.85 -12.30
C PRO A 384 4.91 -25.37 -12.35
N GLY A 385 4.35 -24.84 -11.26
CA GLY A 385 3.97 -23.42 -11.18
C GLY A 385 5.16 -22.47 -11.20
N TYR A 386 6.19 -22.76 -10.40
CA TYR A 386 7.45 -22.00 -10.38
C TYR A 386 8.11 -21.96 -11.76
N ARG A 387 8.24 -23.11 -12.43
CA ARG A 387 8.88 -23.24 -13.75
C ARG A 387 8.06 -22.61 -14.88
N GLY A 388 6.74 -22.75 -14.82
CA GLY A 388 5.83 -22.09 -15.75
C GLY A 388 5.96 -20.57 -15.64
N ASN A 389 5.95 -20.05 -14.41
CA ASN A 389 6.22 -18.65 -14.16
C ASN A 389 7.63 -18.25 -14.59
N GLU A 390 8.66 -19.09 -14.40
CA GLU A 390 10.07 -18.78 -14.76
C GLU A 390 10.19 -18.48 -16.26
N THR A 391 9.51 -19.27 -17.09
CA THR A 391 9.46 -19.03 -18.54
C THR A 391 8.80 -17.68 -18.87
N LEU A 392 7.67 -17.40 -18.23
CA LEU A 392 6.95 -16.13 -18.40
C LEU A 392 7.76 -14.94 -17.87
N TRP A 393 8.51 -15.16 -16.80
CA TRP A 393 9.33 -14.15 -16.15
C TRP A 393 10.47 -13.73 -17.07
N ASN A 394 11.23 -14.71 -17.56
CA ASN A 394 12.31 -14.48 -18.51
C ASN A 394 11.83 -13.71 -19.74
N PHE A 395 10.60 -13.97 -20.19
CA PHE A 395 10.02 -13.24 -21.31
C PHE A 395 9.81 -11.73 -21.03
N VAL A 396 9.43 -11.33 -19.81
CA VAL A 396 9.18 -9.93 -19.44
C VAL A 396 10.31 -9.23 -18.69
N SER A 397 11.38 -9.95 -18.35
CA SER A 397 12.54 -9.40 -17.64
C SER A 397 13.80 -9.33 -18.51
N THR A 398 13.73 -9.74 -19.78
CA THR A 398 14.89 -9.74 -20.68
C THR A 398 15.22 -8.32 -21.17
N LEU A 399 16.44 -7.90 -20.91
CA LEU A 399 17.07 -6.72 -21.51
C LEU A 399 17.66 -7.07 -22.89
N PRO A 400 17.83 -6.10 -23.79
CA PRO A 400 18.65 -6.29 -24.97
C PRO A 400 20.08 -6.69 -24.57
N PRO A 401 20.78 -7.52 -25.37
CA PRO A 401 22.15 -7.90 -25.07
C PRO A 401 23.08 -6.69 -25.20
N ASP A 402 24.08 -6.62 -24.32
CA ASP A 402 25.16 -5.64 -24.46
C ASP A 402 25.93 -5.89 -25.76
N GLU A 403 26.28 -4.81 -26.47
CA GLU A 403 26.98 -4.88 -27.74
C GLU A 403 28.30 -4.08 -27.71
N GLU A 404 29.34 -4.62 -28.35
CA GLU A 404 30.62 -3.94 -28.53
C GLU A 404 31.01 -3.93 -30.01
N PHE A 405 31.28 -2.74 -30.55
CA PHE A 405 31.60 -2.51 -31.96
C PHE A 405 32.99 -1.91 -32.12
N ARG A 406 33.70 -2.28 -33.19
CA ARG A 406 34.90 -1.58 -33.62
C ARG A 406 34.53 -0.49 -34.63
N VAL A 407 34.93 0.75 -34.35
CA VAL A 407 34.82 1.89 -35.27
C VAL A 407 35.88 1.73 -36.34
N THR A 408 35.45 1.47 -37.57
CA THR A 408 36.31 1.04 -38.69
C THR A 408 37.42 2.03 -39.04
N GLU A 409 37.18 3.32 -38.85
CA GLU A 409 38.10 4.39 -39.26
C GLU A 409 39.19 4.68 -38.22
N THR A 410 38.92 4.44 -36.94
CA THR A 410 39.81 4.83 -35.83
C THR A 410 40.33 3.64 -35.02
N GLY A 411 39.74 2.45 -35.19
CA GLY A 411 40.02 1.27 -34.37
C GLY A 411 39.47 1.34 -32.94
N LEU A 412 38.75 2.42 -32.59
CA LEU A 412 38.13 2.60 -31.27
C LEU A 412 37.04 1.56 -31.04
N ARG A 413 36.80 1.22 -29.77
CA ARG A 413 35.72 0.31 -29.39
C ARG A 413 34.57 1.09 -28.77
N LEU A 414 33.38 0.95 -29.34
CA LEU A 414 32.13 1.50 -28.82
C LEU A 414 31.40 0.38 -28.09
N ARG A 415 31.19 0.53 -26.79
CA ARG A 415 30.40 -0.38 -25.97
C ARG A 415 29.05 0.24 -25.63
N VAL A 416 27.97 -0.51 -25.85
CA VAL A 416 26.61 -0.12 -25.51
C VAL A 416 26.05 -1.15 -24.54
N THR A 417 25.62 -0.69 -23.37
CA THR A 417 25.08 -1.54 -22.31
C THR A 417 23.65 -1.15 -21.94
N PHE A 418 22.86 -2.13 -21.52
CA PHE A 418 21.46 -1.98 -21.16
C PHE A 418 21.23 -2.36 -19.70
N SER A 419 20.49 -1.54 -18.96
CA SER A 419 20.11 -1.84 -17.58
C SER A 419 18.71 -1.34 -17.26
N CYS A 420 18.01 -1.96 -16.31
CA CYS A 420 16.76 -1.40 -15.80
C CYS A 420 17.04 -0.07 -15.09
N ASP A 421 16.11 0.88 -15.19
CA ASP A 421 16.19 2.11 -14.41
C ASP A 421 16.13 1.78 -12.93
N ARG A 422 17.06 2.36 -12.17
CA ARG A 422 17.33 2.04 -10.76
C ARG A 422 17.47 0.53 -10.45
N GLU A 423 17.83 -0.26 -11.46
CA GLU A 423 17.96 -1.72 -11.40
C GLU A 423 16.66 -2.50 -11.11
N VAL A 424 15.52 -1.82 -10.99
CA VAL A 424 14.25 -2.45 -10.55
C VAL A 424 13.08 -2.21 -11.50
N PHE A 425 13.01 -1.05 -12.16
CA PHE A 425 11.81 -0.69 -12.93
C PHE A 425 11.76 -1.44 -14.26
N CYS A 426 10.74 -2.26 -14.45
CA CYS A 426 10.57 -3.07 -15.66
C CYS A 426 9.99 -2.29 -16.84
N ASN A 427 9.53 -1.06 -16.61
CA ASN A 427 8.97 -0.18 -17.64
C ASN A 427 9.86 1.02 -17.99
N SER A 428 11.11 1.03 -17.49
CA SER A 428 12.10 2.05 -17.80
C SER A 428 13.49 1.41 -17.86
N MET A 429 14.26 1.76 -18.90
CA MET A 429 15.58 1.21 -19.18
C MET A 429 16.59 2.34 -19.42
N LEU A 430 17.82 2.14 -18.98
CA LEU A 430 18.96 2.99 -19.28
C LEU A 430 19.81 2.34 -20.37
N VAL A 431 20.16 3.13 -21.37
CA VAL A 431 21.08 2.79 -22.44
C VAL A 431 22.33 3.63 -22.25
N THR A 432 23.46 2.97 -21.99
CA THR A 432 24.74 3.65 -21.77
C THR A 432 25.69 3.31 -22.90
N ALA A 433 26.23 4.31 -23.58
CA ALA A 433 27.23 4.15 -24.62
C ALA A 433 28.56 4.76 -24.18
N SER A 434 29.65 4.03 -24.39
CA SER A 434 30.99 4.44 -23.96
C SER A 434 32.05 4.07 -25.00
N LEU A 435 33.05 4.93 -25.16
CA LEU A 435 34.23 4.66 -25.99
C LEU A 435 35.38 4.11 -25.14
N LEU A 436 36.06 3.10 -25.67
CA LEU A 436 37.17 2.42 -25.03
C LEU A 436 38.41 2.45 -25.94
N PRO A 437 39.47 3.23 -25.61
CA PRO A 437 39.55 4.19 -24.49
C PRO A 437 38.68 5.44 -24.73
N PRO A 438 38.37 6.23 -23.67
CA PRO A 438 37.63 7.49 -23.82
C PRO A 438 38.39 8.49 -24.69
N VAL A 439 37.67 9.18 -25.59
CA VAL A 439 38.25 10.20 -26.48
C VAL A 439 37.54 11.54 -26.25
N PRO A 440 38.18 12.54 -25.63
CA PRO A 440 37.54 13.81 -25.28
C PRO A 440 37.01 14.62 -26.47
N SER A 441 37.61 14.46 -27.65
CA SER A 441 37.19 15.15 -28.88
C SER A 441 35.95 14.53 -29.53
N ILE A 442 35.47 13.36 -29.06
CA ILE A 442 34.31 12.67 -29.64
C ILE A 442 33.17 12.67 -28.64
N HIS A 443 32.05 13.27 -29.03
CA HIS A 443 30.79 13.16 -28.32
C HIS A 443 29.97 12.00 -28.85
N ILE A 444 29.41 11.23 -27.91
CA ILE A 444 28.41 10.21 -28.21
C ILE A 444 27.05 10.90 -28.21
N ASP A 445 26.19 10.56 -29.15
CA ASP A 445 24.81 11.05 -29.20
C ASP A 445 23.89 9.84 -29.37
N LEU A 446 23.10 9.56 -28.35
CA LEU A 446 22.11 8.50 -28.34
C LEU A 446 20.80 9.06 -28.89
N GLN A 447 20.49 8.70 -30.12
CA GLN A 447 19.27 9.12 -30.80
C GLN A 447 18.31 7.94 -30.91
N THR A 448 17.07 8.12 -30.48
CA THR A 448 16.02 7.10 -30.68
C THR A 448 15.27 7.37 -31.98
N LEU A 449 15.32 6.45 -32.94
CA LEU A 449 14.48 6.53 -34.13
C LEU A 449 13.11 5.93 -33.80
N VAL A 450 12.14 6.81 -33.48
CA VAL A 450 10.70 6.48 -33.36
C VAL A 450 10.40 5.40 -32.31
N CYS A 451 10.20 5.80 -31.06
CA CYS A 451 9.54 4.95 -30.07
C CYS A 451 8.03 5.21 -30.14
N ASP A 452 7.28 4.39 -30.86
CA ASP A 452 5.82 4.54 -30.90
C ASP A 452 5.21 4.13 -29.54
N GLY A 453 4.90 5.13 -28.72
CA GLY A 453 4.32 4.99 -27.38
C GLY A 453 5.26 5.32 -26.21
N ALA A 454 6.55 4.98 -26.28
CA ALA A 454 7.50 5.19 -25.19
C ALA A 454 8.17 6.58 -25.25
N ARG A 455 8.64 7.09 -24.10
CA ARG A 455 9.27 8.41 -23.96
C ARG A 455 10.79 8.27 -23.75
N ALA A 456 11.59 8.99 -24.53
CA ALA A 456 13.05 9.00 -24.46
C ALA A 456 13.56 10.33 -23.90
N VAL A 457 14.41 10.29 -22.88
CA VAL A 457 15.00 11.47 -22.23
C VAL A 457 16.51 11.29 -22.11
N ASN A 458 17.28 12.24 -22.66
CA ASN A 458 18.74 12.25 -22.55
C ASN A 458 19.17 12.81 -21.19
N LEU A 459 19.92 12.01 -20.43
CA LEU A 459 20.49 12.43 -19.13
C LEU A 459 21.90 12.99 -19.31
N SER A 460 22.64 12.44 -20.29
CA SER A 460 23.90 12.97 -20.79
C SER A 460 24.10 12.47 -22.23
N THR A 461 25.06 13.02 -22.94
CA THR A 461 25.43 12.59 -24.32
C THR A 461 25.67 11.06 -24.42
N ALA A 462 26.12 10.43 -23.32
CA ALA A 462 26.42 9.00 -23.25
C ALA A 462 25.31 8.13 -22.63
N VAL A 463 24.25 8.73 -22.05
CA VAL A 463 23.21 7.99 -21.30
C VAL A 463 21.82 8.46 -21.70
N LEU A 464 21.04 7.51 -22.21
CA LEU A 464 19.65 7.68 -22.62
C LEU A 464 18.74 6.88 -21.69
N ARG A 465 17.68 7.52 -21.18
CA ARG A 465 16.59 6.84 -20.48
C ARG A 465 15.42 6.65 -21.41
N VAL A 466 14.95 5.40 -21.54
CA VAL A 466 13.73 5.05 -22.27
C VAL A 466 12.68 4.60 -21.26
N SER A 467 11.64 5.41 -21.06
CA SER A 467 10.55 5.17 -20.11
C SER A 467 9.22 4.90 -20.82
N GLY A 468 8.26 4.32 -20.11
CA GLY A 468 6.96 4.00 -20.70
C GLY A 468 7.03 2.77 -21.61
N LEU A 469 7.90 1.80 -21.34
CA LEU A 469 8.03 0.61 -22.18
C LEU A 469 6.71 -0.20 -22.28
N GLN A 470 5.83 -0.08 -21.29
CA GLN A 470 4.50 -0.72 -21.34
C GLN A 470 3.59 -0.15 -22.43
N THR A 471 3.82 1.07 -22.90
CA THR A 471 3.01 1.70 -23.97
C THR A 471 3.56 1.42 -25.36
N LEU A 472 4.78 0.85 -25.47
CA LEU A 472 5.44 0.56 -26.74
C LEU A 472 4.54 -0.27 -27.69
N VAL A 473 4.38 0.21 -28.92
CA VAL A 473 3.52 -0.39 -29.97
C VAL A 473 4.34 -1.14 -31.02
N SER A 474 5.59 -0.73 -31.24
CA SER A 474 6.50 -1.30 -32.24
C SER A 474 7.88 -1.60 -31.65
N PRO A 475 8.68 -2.50 -32.28
CA PRO A 475 10.00 -2.84 -31.78
C PRO A 475 10.90 -1.60 -31.60
N LEU A 476 11.52 -1.46 -30.43
CA LEU A 476 12.45 -0.40 -30.09
C LEU A 476 13.69 -0.45 -31.00
N ARG A 477 14.03 0.71 -31.59
CA ARG A 477 15.23 0.90 -32.40
C ARG A 477 15.99 2.13 -31.91
N LEU A 478 17.30 1.99 -31.81
CA LEU A 478 18.19 3.04 -31.31
C LEU A 478 19.30 3.30 -32.33
N SER A 479 19.79 4.53 -32.38
CA SER A 479 20.93 4.92 -33.20
C SER A 479 21.98 5.55 -32.31
N VAL A 480 23.19 5.02 -32.34
CA VAL A 480 24.35 5.60 -31.66
C VAL A 480 25.16 6.36 -32.69
N VAL A 481 25.30 7.67 -32.48
CA VAL A 481 25.99 8.58 -33.39
C VAL A 481 27.21 9.13 -32.67
N LEU A 482 28.40 8.93 -33.23
CA LEU A 482 29.62 9.58 -32.75
C LEU A 482 29.83 10.86 -33.55
N ARG A 483 30.00 11.98 -32.85
CA ARG A 483 30.24 13.29 -33.46
C ARG A 483 31.56 13.85 -32.96
N ASP A 484 32.36 14.36 -33.89
CA ASP A 484 33.54 15.13 -33.55
C ASP A 484 33.13 16.48 -32.93
N TRP A 485 33.80 16.89 -31.84
CA TRP A 485 33.43 18.06 -31.05
C TRP A 485 33.61 19.37 -31.82
N GLU A 486 34.72 19.49 -32.55
CA GLU A 486 35.10 20.73 -33.23
C GLU A 486 34.33 20.88 -34.54
N SER A 487 34.32 19.85 -35.37
CA SER A 487 33.69 19.89 -36.68
C SER A 487 32.19 19.59 -36.68
N LYS A 488 31.66 19.02 -35.59
CA LYS A 488 30.28 18.50 -35.47
C LYS A 488 29.92 17.40 -36.49
N ASN A 489 30.90 16.92 -37.26
CA ASN A 489 30.72 15.88 -38.25
C ASN A 489 30.42 14.53 -37.58
N VAL A 490 29.58 13.73 -38.24
CA VAL A 490 29.33 12.36 -37.83
C VAL A 490 30.54 11.52 -38.22
N VAL A 491 31.23 10.98 -37.21
CA VAL A 491 32.39 10.08 -37.35
C VAL A 491 31.93 8.64 -37.48
N TYR A 492 30.82 8.28 -36.84
CA TYR A 492 30.30 6.91 -36.87
C TYR A 492 28.81 6.90 -36.58
N LEU A 493 28.08 5.98 -37.20
CA LEU A 493 26.66 5.76 -36.93
C LEU A 493 26.37 4.26 -36.89
N ARG A 494 25.69 3.83 -35.84
CA ARG A 494 25.26 2.44 -35.65
C ARG A 494 23.81 2.37 -35.25
N ASN A 495 23.02 1.57 -35.96
CA ASN A 495 21.64 1.27 -35.59
C ASN A 495 21.60 -0.03 -34.78
N LEU A 496 20.81 -0.03 -33.71
CA LEU A 496 20.59 -1.14 -32.79
C LEU A 496 19.11 -1.54 -32.84
N HIS A 497 18.86 -2.86 -32.90
CA HIS A 497 17.53 -3.43 -32.88
C HIS A 497 17.26 -4.07 -31.53
N CYS A 498 16.50 -3.39 -30.67
CA CYS A 498 16.31 -3.81 -29.28
C CYS A 498 15.04 -4.64 -29.06
N GLY A 499 14.21 -4.82 -30.10
CA GLY A 499 12.99 -5.64 -30.01
C GLY A 499 11.95 -5.04 -29.06
N HIS A 500 11.30 -5.86 -28.26
CA HIS A 500 10.38 -5.43 -27.20
C HIS A 500 10.99 -5.77 -25.85
N PRO A 501 11.84 -4.91 -25.28
CA PRO A 501 12.55 -5.21 -24.04
C PRO A 501 11.62 -5.19 -22.83
N LEU A 502 11.98 -5.97 -21.81
CA LEU A 502 11.29 -5.99 -20.52
C LEU A 502 9.77 -6.19 -20.67
N VAL A 503 8.96 -5.38 -19.96
CA VAL A 503 7.51 -5.53 -19.94
C VAL A 503 6.84 -5.29 -21.29
N ALA A 504 7.52 -4.62 -22.23
CA ALA A 504 7.00 -4.42 -23.58
C ALA A 504 6.75 -5.76 -24.30
N ALA A 505 7.52 -6.80 -23.97
CA ALA A 505 7.34 -8.14 -24.52
C ALA A 505 5.95 -8.71 -24.23
N TRP A 506 5.32 -8.34 -23.11
CA TRP A 506 4.04 -8.91 -22.67
C TRP A 506 2.92 -8.79 -23.72
N LYS A 507 2.90 -7.70 -24.51
CA LYS A 507 1.91 -7.50 -25.57
C LYS A 507 1.99 -8.55 -26.68
N LEU A 508 3.18 -9.09 -26.93
CA LEU A 508 3.42 -10.09 -27.99
C LEU A 508 2.90 -11.49 -27.63
N ARG A 509 2.46 -11.67 -26.39
CA ARG A 509 2.07 -12.98 -25.87
C ARG A 509 0.81 -13.56 -26.53
N ASN A 510 -0.10 -12.71 -26.98
CA ASN A 510 -1.36 -13.12 -27.62
C ASN A 510 -1.30 -13.06 -29.16
N THR A 511 -0.15 -12.72 -29.75
CA THR A 511 0.04 -12.59 -31.20
C THR A 511 0.78 -13.78 -31.82
N GLY A 512 1.05 -14.83 -31.03
CA GLY A 512 1.77 -16.04 -31.43
C GLY A 512 0.87 -17.26 -31.50
#